data_AF-A0A520S4R4-F1
#
_entry.id   AF-A0A520S4R4-F1
#
_cell.length_a   1.000
_cell.length_b   1.000
_cell.length_c   1.000
_cell.angle_alpha   90.00
_cell.angle_beta   90.00
_cell.angle_gamma   90.00
#
_symmetry.space_group_name_H-M   'P 1'
#
loop_
_entity.id
_entity.type
_entity.pdbx_description
1 polymer ?
#
loop_
_entity_poly.entity_id
_entity_poly.type
_entity_poly.pdbx_seq_one_letter_code
_entity_poly.pdbx_strand_id
1 'polypeptide(L)'
;MHKLAVTYRGTKLRVESDQYEGRLLINGLIRARIKLTSVIRLTSTVQTDYEWHELIEGTIKQKPGKVTLALYANNTQIARKDFCSQLWSI
;
A
#
# COMPACT_ATOMS: atom_id res chain seq x y z
N MET A 1 -1.11 -11.81 6.92
CA MET A 1 -0.34 -10.74 6.25
C MET A 1 -1.05 -10.36 4.96
N HIS A 2 -1.42 -9.09 4.79
CA HIS A 2 -2.11 -8.59 3.59
C HIS A 2 -1.12 -7.86 2.68
N LYS A 3 -1.24 -8.06 1.37
CA LYS A 3 -0.35 -7.44 0.37
C LYS A 3 -1.07 -7.09 -0.91
N LEU A 4 -0.74 -5.94 -1.48
CA LEU A 4 -1.17 -5.48 -2.79
C LEU A 4 0.06 -5.03 -3.56
N ALA A 5 0.28 -5.62 -4.73
CA ALA A 5 1.40 -5.30 -5.61
C ALA A 5 0.90 -5.00 -7.03
N VAL A 6 1.54 -4.03 -7.68
CA VAL A 6 1.27 -3.64 -9.07
C VAL A 6 2.56 -3.18 -9.74
N THR A 7 2.69 -3.43 -11.03
CA THR A 7 3.73 -2.81 -11.86
C THR A 7 3.15 -1.54 -12.47
N TYR A 8 3.78 -0.40 -12.20
CA TYR A 8 3.38 0.91 -12.73
C TYR A 8 4.60 1.58 -13.37
N ARG A 9 4.50 1.87 -14.67
CA ARG A 9 5.60 2.48 -15.47
C ARG A 9 6.95 1.77 -15.27
N GLY A 10 6.96 0.44 -15.34
CA GLY A 10 8.16 -0.39 -15.13
C GLY A 10 8.63 -0.53 -13.67
N THR A 11 8.03 0.20 -12.74
CA THR A 11 8.36 0.14 -11.30
C THR A 11 7.44 -0.83 -10.56
N LYS A 12 8.01 -1.70 -9.72
CA LYS A 12 7.25 -2.63 -8.87
C LYS A 12 6.86 -1.94 -7.58
N LEU A 13 5.58 -1.65 -7.43
CA LEU A 13 5.02 -1.03 -6.23
C LEU A 13 4.32 -2.07 -5.37
N ARG A 14 4.52 -2.00 -4.06
CA ARG A 14 3.82 -2.89 -3.11
C ARG A 14 3.49 -2.16 -1.83
N VAL A 15 2.24 -2.28 -1.39
CA VAL A 15 1.83 -1.96 -0.02
C VAL A 15 1.47 -3.25 0.70
N GLU A 16 1.96 -3.41 1.91
CA GLU A 16 1.71 -4.59 2.74
C GLU A 16 1.52 -4.20 4.21
N SER A 17 0.80 -5.05 4.94
CA SER A 17 0.74 -4.99 6.40
C SER A 17 0.79 -6.38 7.02
N ASP A 18 1.44 -6.45 8.16
CA ASP A 18 1.28 -7.54 9.12
C ASP A 18 0.39 -7.05 10.30
N GLN A 19 0.59 -7.58 11.49
CA GLN A 19 -0.16 -7.20 12.70
C GLN A 19 0.45 -6.01 13.45
N TYR A 20 1.66 -5.56 13.07
CA TYR A 20 2.43 -4.55 13.79
C TYR A 20 2.72 -3.31 12.96
N GLU A 21 2.94 -3.47 11.66
CA GLU A 21 3.33 -2.37 10.78
C GLU A 21 2.76 -2.48 9.37
N GLY A 22 2.66 -1.32 8.72
CA GLY A 22 2.48 -1.22 7.28
C GLY A 22 3.77 -0.78 6.61
N ARG A 23 3.99 -1.26 5.39
CA ARG A 23 5.19 -0.96 4.59
C ARG A 23 4.79 -0.60 3.16
N LEU A 24 5.46 0.41 2.62
CA LEU A 24 5.47 0.72 1.20
C LEU A 24 6.83 0.30 0.64
N LEU A 25 6.79 -0.55 -0.38
CA LEU A 25 7.98 -1.03 -1.08
C LEU A 25 7.95 -0.56 -2.53
N ILE A 26 9.12 -0.13 -3.00
CA ILE A 26 9.35 0.27 -4.39
C ILE A 26 10.56 -0.50 -4.89
N ASN A 27 10.38 -1.27 -5.96
CA ASN A 27 11.36 -2.21 -6.50
C ASN A 27 11.92 -3.16 -5.42
N GLY A 28 11.07 -3.58 -4.48
CA GLY A 28 11.44 -4.47 -3.38
C GLY A 28 12.13 -3.79 -2.18
N LEU A 29 12.48 -2.50 -2.29
CA LEU A 29 13.06 -1.74 -1.19
C LEU A 29 11.97 -1.10 -0.35
N ILE A 30 12.06 -1.22 0.98
CA ILE A 30 11.16 -0.52 1.91
C ILE A 30 11.49 0.98 1.84
N ARG A 31 10.51 1.79 1.43
CA ARG A 31 10.64 3.25 1.32
C ARG A 31 9.93 3.99 2.45
N ALA A 32 8.87 3.39 2.98
CA ALA A 32 8.19 3.90 4.16
C ALA A 32 7.70 2.73 5.02
N ARG A 33 7.73 2.94 6.33
CA ARG A 33 7.29 1.98 7.35
C ARG A 33 6.66 2.74 8.50
N ILE A 34 5.47 2.35 8.91
CA ILE A 34 4.72 2.99 10.00
C ILE A 34 4.07 1.92 10.87
N LYS A 35 4.07 2.13 12.19
CA LYS A 35 3.33 1.29 13.14
C LYS A 35 1.85 1.27 12.76
N LEU A 36 1.27 0.09 12.75
CA LEU A 36 -0.08 -0.13 12.25
C LEU A 36 -1.12 0.50 13.18
N THR A 37 -1.99 1.30 12.60
CA THR A 37 -3.17 1.90 13.24
C THR A 37 -4.40 1.64 12.36
N SER A 38 -5.56 2.19 12.73
CA SER A 38 -6.80 2.03 11.96
C SER A 38 -6.70 2.57 10.53
N VAL A 39 -5.95 3.65 10.33
CA VAL A 39 -5.71 4.24 9.02
C VAL A 39 -4.25 4.71 8.96
N ILE A 40 -3.49 4.15 8.03
CA ILE A 40 -2.13 4.58 7.76
C ILE A 40 -1.95 4.98 6.30
N ARG A 41 -1.05 5.94 6.11
CA ARG A 41 -0.69 6.49 4.82
C ARG A 41 0.83 6.52 4.74
N LEU A 42 1.37 5.77 3.79
CA LEU A 42 2.79 5.58 3.55
C LEU A 42 3.13 6.29 2.25
N THR A 43 4.07 7.21 2.26
CA THR A 43 4.40 8.02 1.08
C THR A 43 5.88 7.91 0.73
N SER A 44 6.19 7.93 -0.56
CA SER A 44 7.56 8.09 -1.06
C SER A 44 7.51 8.77 -2.41
N THR A 45 8.36 9.78 -2.59
CA THR A 45 8.63 10.34 -3.91
C THR A 45 9.61 9.43 -4.65
N VAL A 46 9.36 9.14 -5.92
CA VAL A 46 10.27 8.39 -6.78
C VAL A 46 10.42 9.06 -8.13
N GLN A 47 11.63 9.00 -8.66
CA GLN A 47 11.90 9.40 -10.03
C GLN A 47 11.49 8.26 -10.96
N THR A 48 10.48 8.49 -11.79
CA THR A 48 9.97 7.50 -12.76
C THR A 48 10.37 7.85 -14.20
N ASP A 49 11.01 9.02 -14.42
CA ASP A 49 11.59 9.44 -15.70
C ASP A 49 12.67 10.55 -15.51
N TYR A 50 13.29 11.02 -16.59
CA TYR A 50 14.41 11.97 -16.61
C TYR A 50 14.15 13.26 -15.79
N GLU A 51 12.90 13.73 -15.73
CA GLU A 51 12.51 14.91 -14.92
C GLU A 51 11.27 14.70 -14.02
N TRP A 52 10.60 13.55 -14.13
CA TRP A 52 9.33 13.33 -13.44
C TRP A 52 9.52 12.65 -12.10
N HIS A 53 9.12 13.36 -11.05
CA HIS A 53 8.96 12.82 -9.70
C HIS A 53 7.49 12.49 -9.48
N GLU A 54 7.19 11.24 -9.16
CA GLU A 54 5.86 10.82 -8.77
C GLU A 54 5.82 10.59 -7.26
N LEU A 55 4.79 11.15 -6.62
CA LEU A 55 4.43 10.81 -5.25
C LEU A 55 3.68 9.47 -5.29
N ILE A 56 4.32 8.43 -4.74
CA ILE A 56 3.68 7.14 -4.52
C ILE A 56 3.14 7.10 -3.11
N GLU A 57 1.88 6.70 -2.98
CA GLU A 57 1.21 6.53 -1.70
C GLU A 57 0.63 5.12 -1.58
N GLY A 58 0.88 4.47 -0.44
CA GLY A 58 0.19 3.26 -0.01
C GLY A 58 -0.71 3.58 1.17
N THR A 59 -1.99 3.26 1.07
CA THR A 59 -2.95 3.40 2.17
C THR A 59 -3.36 2.03 2.70
N ILE A 60 -3.50 1.94 4.02
CA ILE A 60 -4.01 0.75 4.70
C ILE A 60 -5.11 1.22 5.65
N LYS A 61 -6.32 0.72 5.44
CA LYS A 61 -7.48 1.00 6.29
C LYS A 61 -7.91 -0.31 6.96
N GLN A 62 -7.82 -0.35 8.28
CA GLN A 62 -8.29 -1.44 9.10
C GLN A 62 -9.68 -1.12 9.65
N LYS A 63 -10.60 -2.03 9.41
CA LYS A 63 -11.92 -2.09 10.04
C LYS A 63 -12.11 -3.49 10.63
N PRO A 64 -12.99 -3.66 11.64
CA PRO A 64 -13.34 -4.98 12.12
C PRO A 64 -13.73 -5.91 10.95
N GLY A 65 -13.00 -7.01 10.83
CA GLY A 65 -13.18 -8.02 9.78
C GLY A 65 -12.87 -7.57 8.34
N LYS A 66 -12.29 -6.38 8.12
CA LYS A 66 -11.96 -5.88 6.79
C LYS A 66 -10.67 -5.06 6.78
N VAL A 67 -9.73 -5.43 5.91
CA VAL A 67 -8.54 -4.63 5.59
C VAL A 67 -8.63 -4.15 4.15
N THR A 68 -8.44 -2.85 3.92
CA THR A 68 -8.38 -2.27 2.57
C THR A 68 -6.99 -1.73 2.32
N LEU A 69 -6.36 -2.20 1.24
CA LEU A 69 -5.10 -1.70 0.72
C LEU A 69 -5.36 -0.94 -0.57
N ALA A 70 -4.73 0.22 -0.74
CA ALA A 70 -4.71 0.92 -2.03
C ALA A 70 -3.37 1.58 -2.30
N LEU A 71 -3.01 1.66 -3.58
CA LEU A 71 -1.82 2.36 -4.08
C LEU A 71 -2.26 3.51 -4.96
N TYR A 72 -1.55 4.64 -4.84
CA TYR A 72 -1.76 5.85 -5.61
C TYR A 72 -0.44 6.33 -6.20
N ALA A 73 -0.52 6.95 -7.38
CA ALA A 73 0.56 7.73 -7.99
C ALA A 73 0.02 9.13 -8.27
N ASN A 74 0.63 10.18 -7.72
CA ASN A 74 0.18 11.57 -7.84
C ASN A 74 -1.34 11.73 -7.58
N ASN A 75 -1.82 11.18 -6.47
CA ASN A 75 -3.23 11.17 -6.06
C ASN A 75 -4.18 10.34 -6.96
N THR A 76 -3.68 9.70 -8.01
CA THR A 76 -4.48 8.79 -8.86
C THR A 76 -4.39 7.38 -8.33
N GLN A 77 -5.53 6.74 -8.02
CA GLN A 77 -5.55 5.35 -7.55
C GLN A 77 -5.16 4.40 -8.69
N ILE A 78 -4.07 3.66 -8.50
CA ILE A 78 -3.57 2.70 -9.49
C ILE A 78 -3.96 1.26 -9.16
N ALA A 79 -4.18 0.95 -7.88
CA ALA A 79 -4.60 -0.37 -7.45
C ALA A 79 -5.34 -0.31 -6.12
N ARG A 80 -6.28 -1.23 -5.92
CA ARG A 80 -6.99 -1.41 -4.65
C ARG A 80 -7.34 -2.88 -4.43
N LYS A 81 -7.27 -3.34 -3.19
CA LYS A 81 -7.73 -4.66 -2.78
C LYS A 81 -8.32 -4.64 -1.38
N ASP A 82 -9.49 -5.25 -1.26
CA ASP A 82 -10.20 -5.44 0.01
C ASP A 82 -10.00 -6.90 0.46
N PHE A 83 -9.69 -7.11 1.73
CA PHE A 83 -9.56 -8.41 2.38
C PHE A 83 -10.61 -8.49 3.47
N CYS A 84 -11.59 -9.39 3.33
CA CYS A 84 -12.60 -9.63 4.35
C CYS A 84 -12.27 -10.94 5.08
N SER A 85 -12.33 -10.94 6.41
CA SER A 85 -12.38 -12.19 7.16
C SER A 85 -13.83 -12.69 7.14
N GLN A 86 -14.07 -13.89 6.62
CA GLN A 86 -15.36 -14.54 6.84
C GLN A 86 -15.46 -14.89 8.33
N LEU A 87 -16.38 -14.24 9.03
CA LEU A 87 -16.88 -14.74 10.31
C LEU A 87 -17.71 -15.98 9.98
N TRP A 88 -17.17 -17.16 10.25
CA TRP A 88 -17.99 -18.36 10.24
C TRP A 88 -18.84 -18.27 11.51
N SER A 89 -20.14 -18.05 11.33
CA SER A 89 -21.11 -18.32 12.38
C SER A 89 -21.20 -19.83 12.55
N ILE A 90 -21.13 -20.24 13.82
CA ILE A 90 -21.04 -21.61 14.35
C ILE A 90 -22.11 -22.52 13.75
#